data_AF-A0A942DQV1-F1
#
_entry.id   AF-A0A942DQV1-F1
#
_cell.length_a   1.000
_cell.length_b   1.000
_cell.length_c   1.000
_cell.angle_alpha   90.00
_cell.angle_beta   90.00
_cell.angle_gamma   90.00
#
_symmetry.space_group_name_H-M   'P 1'
#
loop_
_entity.id
_entity.type
_entity.pdbx_description
1 polymer ?
#
loop_
_entity_poly.entity_id
_entity_poly.type
_entity_poly.pdbx_seq_one_letter_code
_entity_poly.pdbx_strand_id
1 'polypeptide(L)'
;MLQRYALLAVLVILNFAVSSTAKAILFQAPGSNSEEFQNYALEKNQLTYAKWVETKLAIPAEEPHPQVLEFSQRALQEKSSKQLATDWERVRLNIELNRLDREVLLLLAEKLHVTQELCRYLLLEPDLESLLEKPVPASLCSSLAVAVPASLLAQVDAHGLIVIDGKGFSKSQLPSRLVSGSYQWRIISDRYEDRRFIGSAKDLATQKVPPQPWVSGDCQNYRAPNFDFSLQLQSQIYFSNTCIQPGIPKEKTFGDWASDHKAVLWVVGVVATGIAAAQLKDKTLVITKP
;
A
#
# COMPACT_ATOMS: atom_id res chain seq x y z
N MET A 1 12.20 6.09 50.90
CA MET A 1 12.21 6.65 49.54
C MET A 1 12.66 5.65 48.47
N LEU A 2 13.74 4.88 48.67
CA LEU A 2 14.25 3.93 47.66
C LEU A 2 13.20 2.94 47.10
N GLN A 3 12.29 2.45 47.95
CA GLN A 3 11.29 1.44 47.58
C GLN A 3 10.24 1.97 46.57
N ARG A 4 9.99 3.29 46.53
CA ARG A 4 9.05 3.91 45.58
C ARG A 4 9.65 4.09 44.19
N TYR A 5 10.97 4.33 44.10
CA TYR A 5 11.67 4.45 42.83
C TYR A 5 11.91 3.10 42.15
N ALA A 6 12.13 2.03 42.93
CA ALA A 6 12.22 0.68 42.41
C ALA A 6 10.89 0.20 41.78
N LEU A 7 9.75 0.52 42.41
CA LEU A 7 8.43 0.17 41.87
C LEU A 7 8.12 0.92 40.58
N LEU A 8 8.50 2.20 40.49
CA LEU A 8 8.31 3.03 39.29
C LEU A 8 9.18 2.54 38.12
N ALA A 9 10.44 2.16 38.39
CA ALA A 9 11.35 1.62 37.39
C ALA A 9 10.88 0.26 36.85
N VAL A 10 10.35 -0.62 37.72
CA VAL A 10 9.77 -1.91 37.32
C VAL A 10 8.50 -1.71 36.49
N LEU A 11 7.64 -0.75 36.83
CA LEU A 11 6.47 -0.38 36.03
C LEU A 11 6.84 0.21 34.67
N VAL A 12 7.89 1.01 34.58
CA VAL A 12 8.39 1.55 33.30
C VAL A 12 8.98 0.41 32.44
N ILE A 13 9.81 -0.46 33.02
CA ILE A 13 10.40 -1.60 32.29
C ILE A 13 9.32 -2.61 31.85
N LEU A 14 8.30 -2.87 32.67
CA LEU A 14 7.16 -3.71 32.29
C LEU A 14 6.34 -3.06 31.18
N ASN A 15 6.08 -1.75 31.21
CA ASN A 15 5.40 -1.06 30.11
C ASN A 15 6.22 -1.04 28.81
N PHE A 16 7.56 -0.98 28.89
CA PHE A 16 8.41 -1.16 27.70
C PHE A 16 8.48 -2.63 27.24
N ALA A 17 8.35 -3.62 28.13
CA ALA A 17 8.33 -5.04 27.75
C ALA A 17 7.02 -5.49 27.08
N VAL A 18 5.91 -4.74 27.21
CA VAL A 18 4.69 -4.93 26.41
C VAL A 18 4.73 -4.12 25.10
N SER A 19 5.91 -3.64 24.69
CA SER A 19 6.10 -3.09 23.36
C SER A 19 5.73 -4.18 22.35
N SER A 20 4.56 -4.00 21.76
CA SER A 20 3.99 -4.83 20.70
C SER A 20 5.09 -5.20 19.71
N THR A 21 5.43 -6.48 19.62
CA THR A 21 6.10 -6.98 18.43
C THR A 21 5.12 -6.80 17.29
N ALA A 22 5.20 -5.65 16.62
CA ALA A 22 4.51 -5.42 15.37
C ALA A 22 4.95 -6.58 14.47
N LYS A 23 4.01 -7.49 14.18
CA LYS A 23 4.32 -8.68 13.40
C LYS A 23 4.72 -8.21 12.02
N ALA A 24 5.88 -8.68 11.56
CA ALA A 24 6.37 -8.31 10.25
C ALA A 24 5.35 -8.68 9.17
N ILE A 25 5.21 -7.79 8.18
CA ILE A 25 4.33 -7.97 7.03
C ILE A 25 5.00 -8.99 6.09
N LEU A 26 4.28 -10.07 5.80
CA LEU A 26 4.82 -11.18 5.04
C LEU A 26 4.52 -11.03 3.54
N PHE A 27 5.58 -11.06 2.75
CA PHE A 27 5.56 -11.07 1.29
C PHE A 27 5.89 -12.46 0.76
N GLN A 28 5.30 -12.81 -0.37
CA GLN A 28 5.50 -14.08 -1.04
C GLN A 28 6.56 -13.93 -2.14
N ALA A 29 7.64 -14.71 -2.12
CA ALA A 29 8.58 -14.77 -3.23
C ALA A 29 7.93 -15.43 -4.48
N PRO A 30 8.31 -15.03 -5.71
CA PRO A 30 7.64 -15.47 -6.94
C PRO A 30 7.68 -16.99 -7.18
N GLY A 31 8.73 -17.67 -6.72
CA GLY A 31 8.88 -19.13 -6.86
C GLY A 31 8.30 -19.96 -5.73
N SER A 32 7.72 -19.33 -4.70
CA SER A 32 7.19 -20.04 -3.54
C SER A 32 5.78 -20.60 -3.78
N ASN A 33 5.47 -21.73 -3.13
CA ASN A 33 4.14 -22.32 -3.20
C ASN A 33 3.12 -21.45 -2.42
N SER A 34 1.99 -21.12 -3.06
CA SER A 34 0.95 -20.27 -2.46
C SER A 34 0.21 -20.94 -1.30
N GLU A 35 -0.03 -22.24 -1.35
CA GLU A 35 -0.71 -22.95 -0.26
C GLU A 35 0.19 -23.04 0.97
N GLU A 36 1.47 -23.37 0.80
CA GLU A 36 2.45 -23.39 1.89
C GLU A 36 2.62 -22.00 2.51
N PHE A 37 2.69 -20.95 1.68
CA PHE A 37 2.75 -19.57 2.14
C PHE A 37 1.56 -19.19 3.03
N GLN A 38 0.33 -19.51 2.60
CA GLN A 38 -0.88 -19.19 3.38
C GLN A 38 -0.96 -20.01 4.66
N ASN A 39 -0.64 -21.30 4.61
CA ASN A 39 -0.59 -22.14 5.79
C ASN A 39 0.44 -21.63 6.80
N TYR A 40 1.62 -21.21 6.33
CA TYR A 40 2.64 -20.60 7.17
C TYR A 40 2.14 -19.29 7.80
N ALA A 41 1.54 -18.39 7.02
CA ALA A 41 0.99 -17.13 7.51
C ALA A 41 -0.07 -17.35 8.60
N LEU A 42 -0.97 -18.32 8.41
CA LEU A 42 -1.99 -18.69 9.39
C LEU A 42 -1.38 -19.33 10.65
N GLU A 43 -0.51 -20.33 10.50
CA GLU A 43 0.12 -21.05 11.62
C GLU A 43 0.96 -20.12 12.50
N LYS A 44 1.74 -19.23 11.87
CA LYS A 44 2.57 -18.25 12.59
C LYS A 44 1.79 -16.99 12.99
N ASN A 45 0.51 -16.90 12.62
CA ASN A 45 -0.34 -15.74 12.83
C ASN A 45 0.37 -14.46 12.32
N GLN A 46 0.97 -14.52 11.13
CA GLN A 46 1.65 -13.41 10.49
C GLN A 46 0.70 -12.67 9.53
N LEU A 47 0.86 -11.36 9.44
CA LEU A 47 0.03 -10.53 8.60
C LEU A 47 0.61 -10.50 7.19
N THR A 48 -0.11 -11.01 6.18
CA THR A 48 0.32 -10.89 4.78
C THR A 48 0.15 -9.46 4.28
N TYR A 49 0.85 -9.11 3.21
CA TYR A 49 0.76 -7.77 2.62
C TYR A 49 -0.67 -7.40 2.20
N ALA A 50 -1.36 -8.28 1.47
CA ALA A 50 -2.75 -8.09 1.09
C ALA A 50 -3.63 -7.88 2.33
N LYS A 51 -3.48 -8.71 3.36
CA LYS A 51 -4.27 -8.58 4.59
C LYS A 51 -3.97 -7.28 5.35
N TRP A 52 -2.72 -6.82 5.34
CA TRP A 52 -2.33 -5.53 5.88
C TRP A 52 -3.03 -4.38 5.15
N VAL A 53 -3.05 -4.40 3.80
CA VAL A 53 -3.77 -3.40 3.00
C VAL A 53 -5.28 -3.44 3.30
N GLU A 54 -5.90 -4.62 3.36
CA GLU A 54 -7.32 -4.77 3.70
C GLU A 54 -7.64 -4.14 5.06
N THR A 55 -6.79 -4.42 6.06
CA THR A 55 -6.95 -3.87 7.40
C THR A 55 -6.82 -2.35 7.39
N LYS A 56 -5.85 -1.80 6.64
CA LYS A 56 -5.67 -0.36 6.48
C LYS A 56 -6.87 0.32 5.82
N LEU A 57 -7.48 -0.32 4.82
CA LEU A 57 -8.69 0.20 4.16
C LEU A 57 -9.94 0.09 5.03
N ALA A 58 -9.99 -0.87 5.95
CA ALA A 58 -11.12 -1.08 6.86
C ALA A 58 -11.10 -0.16 8.08
N ILE A 59 -9.92 0.35 8.48
CA ILE A 59 -9.82 1.34 9.56
C ILE A 59 -10.53 2.62 9.09
N PRO A 60 -11.59 3.09 9.79
CA PRO A 60 -12.25 4.32 9.44
C PRO A 60 -11.24 5.46 9.42
N ALA A 61 -11.21 6.23 8.34
CA ALA A 61 -10.51 7.51 8.35
C ALA A 61 -11.15 8.40 9.41
N GLU A 62 -10.35 9.25 10.05
CA GLU A 62 -10.87 10.21 11.02
C GLU A 62 -11.68 11.31 10.33
N GLU A 63 -11.29 11.69 9.11
CA GLU A 63 -11.93 12.75 8.33
C GLU A 63 -11.96 12.42 6.82
N PRO A 64 -12.94 12.95 6.07
CA PRO A 64 -12.89 12.97 4.60
C PRO A 64 -11.70 13.80 4.12
N HIS A 65 -11.19 13.50 2.94
CA HIS A 65 -10.15 14.28 2.29
C HIS A 65 -10.64 15.73 2.03
N PRO A 66 -9.79 16.75 2.27
CA PRO A 66 -10.15 18.15 2.01
C PRO A 66 -10.67 18.42 0.59
N GLN A 67 -10.11 17.73 -0.41
CA GLN A 67 -10.52 17.85 -1.80
C GLN A 67 -11.97 17.42 -2.04
N VAL A 68 -12.45 16.42 -1.28
CA VAL A 68 -13.86 15.95 -1.34
C VAL A 68 -14.78 16.97 -0.70
N LEU A 69 -14.37 17.54 0.44
CA LEU A 69 -15.14 18.56 1.15
C LEU A 69 -15.26 19.85 0.33
N GLU A 70 -14.15 20.35 -0.20
CA GLU A 70 -14.12 21.54 -1.07
C GLU A 70 -14.99 21.37 -2.31
N PHE A 71 -14.89 20.20 -2.96
CA PHE A 71 -15.73 19.86 -4.10
C PHE A 71 -17.22 19.86 -3.72
N SER A 72 -17.56 19.20 -2.61
CA SER A 72 -18.95 19.07 -2.16
C SER A 72 -19.58 20.43 -1.83
N GLN A 73 -18.82 21.32 -1.20
CA GLN A 73 -19.26 22.69 -0.90
C GLN A 73 -19.52 23.48 -2.18
N ARG A 74 -18.61 23.43 -3.16
CA ARG A 74 -18.77 24.09 -4.46
C ARG A 74 -19.98 23.54 -5.22
N ALA A 75 -20.13 22.22 -5.25
CA ALA A 75 -21.22 21.53 -5.93
C ALA A 75 -22.62 21.96 -5.43
N LEU A 76 -22.76 22.16 -4.12
CA LEU A 76 -24.01 22.63 -3.52
C LEU A 76 -24.33 24.09 -3.86
N GLN A 77 -23.32 24.93 -4.08
CA GLN A 77 -23.48 26.35 -4.41
C GLN A 77 -23.84 26.57 -5.89
N GLU A 78 -23.16 25.86 -6.80
CA GLU A 78 -23.26 26.13 -8.24
C GLU A 78 -24.54 25.57 -8.88
N LYS A 79 -25.19 24.57 -8.26
CA LYS A 79 -26.29 23.75 -8.83
C LYS A 79 -25.87 23.05 -10.14
N SER A 80 -26.40 21.84 -10.35
CA SER A 80 -26.00 20.88 -11.41
C SER A 80 -25.57 21.53 -12.74
N SER A 81 -24.28 21.43 -13.07
CA SER A 81 -23.69 21.88 -14.33
C SER A 81 -22.90 20.73 -15.00
N LYS A 82 -22.61 20.81 -16.30
CA LYS A 82 -21.70 19.85 -16.96
C LYS A 82 -20.30 19.82 -16.31
N GLN A 83 -19.90 20.93 -15.68
CA GLN A 83 -18.65 21.05 -14.95
C GLN A 83 -18.62 20.13 -13.72
N LEU A 84 -19.76 19.96 -13.05
CA LEU A 84 -19.89 19.13 -11.86
C LEU A 84 -19.49 17.66 -12.12
N ALA A 85 -19.95 17.08 -13.23
CA ALA A 85 -19.59 15.71 -13.60
C ALA A 85 -18.09 15.55 -13.87
N THR A 86 -17.46 16.56 -14.48
CA THR A 86 -16.01 16.54 -14.76
C THR A 86 -15.21 16.67 -13.47
N ASP A 87 -15.67 17.53 -12.55
CA ASP A 87 -15.04 17.73 -11.26
C ASP A 87 -15.19 16.51 -10.34
N TRP A 88 -16.34 15.83 -10.39
CA TRP A 88 -16.60 14.58 -9.68
C TRP A 88 -15.60 13.49 -10.08
N GLU A 89 -15.45 13.29 -11.39
CA GLU A 89 -14.47 12.37 -11.95
C GLU A 89 -13.04 12.78 -11.56
N ARG A 90 -12.72 14.08 -11.58
CA ARG A 90 -11.40 14.56 -11.14
C ARG A 90 -11.10 14.21 -9.69
N VAL A 91 -12.05 14.42 -8.78
CA VAL A 91 -11.86 14.09 -7.35
C VAL A 91 -11.60 12.59 -7.22
N ARG A 92 -12.50 11.77 -7.77
CA ARG A 92 -12.45 10.31 -7.65
C ARG A 92 -11.19 9.68 -8.24
N LEU A 93 -10.65 10.24 -9.32
CA LEU A 93 -9.48 9.68 -10.00
C LEU A 93 -8.13 10.18 -9.45
N ASN A 94 -8.13 11.28 -8.69
CA ASN A 94 -6.90 11.88 -8.15
C ASN A 94 -6.60 11.47 -6.72
N ILE A 95 -7.58 10.98 -5.97
CA ILE A 95 -7.41 10.55 -4.59
C ILE A 95 -7.97 9.14 -4.37
N GLU A 96 -7.27 8.33 -3.59
CA GLU A 96 -7.77 7.03 -3.15
C GLU A 96 -8.83 7.28 -2.07
N LEU A 97 -10.11 7.23 -2.47
CA LEU A 97 -11.22 7.56 -1.58
C LEU A 97 -11.22 6.67 -0.33
N ASN A 98 -11.34 7.25 0.84
CA ASN A 98 -11.64 6.54 2.06
C ASN A 98 -13.16 6.35 2.22
N ARG A 99 -13.59 5.64 3.27
CA ARG A 99 -15.02 5.40 3.51
C ARG A 99 -15.82 6.71 3.67
N LEU A 100 -15.31 7.64 4.47
CA LEU A 100 -16.00 8.91 4.73
C LEU A 100 -16.14 9.76 3.46
N ASP A 101 -15.17 9.72 2.55
CA ASP A 101 -15.29 10.37 1.24
C ASP A 101 -16.48 9.82 0.46
N ARG A 102 -16.61 8.49 0.42
CA ARG A 102 -17.72 7.83 -0.30
C ARG A 102 -19.06 8.13 0.36
N GLU A 103 -19.11 8.24 1.69
CA GLU A 103 -20.29 8.70 2.42
C GLU A 103 -20.68 10.13 2.05
N VAL A 104 -19.71 11.06 2.06
CA VAL A 104 -19.94 12.47 1.66
C VAL A 104 -20.41 12.55 0.21
N LEU A 105 -19.77 11.83 -0.71
CA LEU A 105 -20.12 11.82 -2.13
C LEU A 105 -21.47 11.15 -2.38
N LEU A 106 -21.85 10.13 -1.61
CA LEU A 106 -23.18 9.51 -1.66
C LEU A 106 -24.27 10.50 -1.25
N LEU A 107 -24.11 11.16 -0.10
CA LEU A 107 -25.08 12.16 0.41
C LEU A 107 -25.18 13.36 -0.53
N LEU A 108 -24.06 13.78 -1.11
CA LEU A 108 -24.05 14.82 -2.14
C LEU A 108 -24.82 14.39 -3.39
N ALA A 109 -24.63 13.14 -3.85
CA ALA A 109 -25.35 12.59 -5.00
C ALA A 109 -26.86 12.50 -4.74
N GLU A 110 -27.27 12.12 -3.53
CA GLU A 110 -28.66 12.15 -3.10
C GLU A 110 -29.22 13.57 -3.18
N LYS A 111 -28.52 14.53 -2.57
CA LYS A 111 -28.95 15.93 -2.47
C LYS A 111 -29.08 16.62 -3.83
N LEU A 112 -28.18 16.28 -4.76
CA LEU A 112 -28.16 16.81 -6.12
C LEU A 112 -28.96 15.94 -7.11
N HIS A 113 -29.58 14.86 -6.64
CA HIS A 113 -30.35 13.91 -7.44
C HIS A 113 -29.56 13.30 -8.61
N VAL A 114 -28.28 12.98 -8.39
CA VAL A 114 -27.40 12.35 -9.38
C VAL A 114 -27.44 10.83 -9.22
N THR A 115 -28.44 10.20 -9.83
CA THR A 115 -28.72 8.76 -9.68
C THR A 115 -27.52 7.87 -10.03
N GLN A 116 -26.74 8.21 -11.05
CA GLN A 116 -25.62 7.40 -11.50
C GLN A 116 -24.52 7.30 -10.43
N GLU A 117 -24.16 8.42 -9.80
CA GLU A 117 -23.14 8.46 -8.74
C GLU A 117 -23.67 7.81 -7.46
N LEU A 118 -24.93 8.04 -7.11
CA LEU A 118 -25.56 7.37 -5.97
C LEU A 118 -25.49 5.84 -6.13
N CYS A 119 -25.90 5.31 -7.29
CA CYS A 119 -25.82 3.87 -7.56
C CYS A 119 -24.39 3.34 -7.64
N ARG A 120 -23.41 4.17 -8.04
CA ARG A 120 -22.01 3.77 -8.05
C ARG A 120 -21.52 3.43 -6.65
N TYR A 121 -21.79 4.26 -5.66
CA TYR A 121 -21.36 4.01 -4.28
C TYR A 121 -22.16 2.89 -3.62
N LEU A 122 -23.48 2.82 -3.83
CA LEU A 122 -24.31 1.75 -3.25
C LEU A 122 -23.95 0.35 -3.77
N LEU A 123 -23.51 0.22 -5.03
CA LEU A 123 -23.03 -1.07 -5.55
C LEU A 123 -21.66 -1.48 -4.98
N LEU A 124 -20.85 -0.52 -4.53
CA LEU A 124 -19.56 -0.79 -3.89
C LEU A 124 -19.71 -1.03 -2.38
N GLU A 125 -20.59 -0.27 -1.72
CA GLU A 125 -20.85 -0.33 -0.28
C GLU A 125 -22.37 -0.26 -0.01
N PRO A 126 -23.08 -1.40 -0.11
CA PRO A 126 -24.53 -1.44 0.09
C PRO A 126 -24.96 -1.01 1.50
N ASP A 127 -24.09 -1.13 2.50
CA ASP A 127 -24.35 -0.70 3.88
C ASP A 127 -24.52 0.82 4.00
N LEU A 128 -24.05 1.60 3.02
CA LEU A 128 -24.26 3.05 3.02
C LEU A 128 -25.70 3.47 2.71
N GLU A 129 -26.55 2.56 2.24
CA GLU A 129 -27.96 2.87 1.95
C GLU A 129 -28.69 3.43 3.18
N SER A 130 -28.33 3.00 4.38
CA SER A 130 -28.94 3.49 5.63
C SER A 130 -28.69 4.97 5.92
N LEU A 131 -27.75 5.61 5.22
CA LEU A 131 -27.45 7.03 5.38
C LEU A 131 -28.42 7.93 4.61
N LEU A 132 -29.13 7.38 3.63
CA LEU A 132 -30.02 8.13 2.76
C LEU A 132 -31.32 8.51 3.46
N GLU A 133 -31.85 9.70 3.16
CA GLU A 133 -33.19 10.10 3.61
C GLU A 133 -34.26 9.18 3.02
N LYS A 134 -34.06 8.71 1.78
CA LYS A 134 -34.96 7.79 1.09
C LYS A 134 -34.18 6.59 0.52
N PRO A 135 -34.53 5.35 0.89
CA PRO A 135 -33.94 4.15 0.32
C PRO A 135 -34.10 4.11 -1.19
N VAL A 136 -33.13 3.52 -1.87
CA VAL A 136 -33.08 3.50 -3.33
C VAL A 136 -33.56 2.14 -3.80
N PRO A 137 -34.58 2.06 -4.67
CA PRO A 137 -35.05 0.76 -5.16
C PRO A 137 -33.90 -0.03 -5.80
N ALA A 138 -33.67 -1.27 -5.37
CA ALA A 138 -32.58 -2.12 -5.89
C ALA A 138 -32.64 -2.30 -7.42
N SER A 139 -33.84 -2.24 -8.00
CA SER A 139 -34.06 -2.28 -9.45
C SER A 139 -33.44 -1.07 -10.18
N LEU A 140 -33.38 0.10 -9.54
CA LEU A 140 -32.83 1.32 -10.12
C LEU A 140 -31.34 1.15 -10.42
N CYS A 141 -30.54 0.78 -9.41
CA CYS A 141 -29.11 0.60 -9.59
C CYS A 141 -28.79 -0.61 -10.47
N SER A 142 -29.58 -1.67 -10.37
CA SER A 142 -29.44 -2.85 -11.24
C SER A 142 -29.59 -2.52 -12.74
N SER A 143 -30.42 -1.52 -13.08
CA SER A 143 -30.63 -1.09 -14.48
C SER A 143 -29.48 -0.28 -15.06
N LEU A 144 -28.69 0.40 -14.21
CA LEU A 144 -27.51 1.18 -14.61
C LEU A 144 -26.22 0.37 -14.58
N ALA A 145 -26.26 -0.81 -13.96
CA ALA A 145 -25.09 -1.64 -13.75
C ALA A 145 -24.80 -2.54 -14.95
N VAL A 146 -23.52 -2.60 -15.34
CA VAL A 146 -22.97 -3.51 -16.33
C VAL A 146 -22.21 -4.64 -15.65
N ALA A 147 -22.20 -5.82 -16.27
CA ALA A 147 -21.49 -6.97 -15.72
C ALA A 147 -19.98 -6.72 -15.65
N VAL A 148 -19.37 -7.09 -14.52
CA VAL A 148 -17.91 -7.10 -14.40
C VAL A 148 -17.36 -8.29 -15.20
N PRO A 149 -16.38 -8.10 -16.10
CA PRO A 149 -15.84 -9.20 -16.88
C PRO A 149 -15.21 -10.28 -16.00
N ALA A 150 -15.57 -11.55 -16.22
CA ALA A 150 -15.01 -12.68 -15.45
C ALA A 150 -13.48 -12.80 -15.58
N SER A 151 -12.90 -12.33 -16.70
CA SER A 151 -11.45 -12.30 -16.91
C SER A 151 -10.71 -11.37 -15.96
N LEU A 152 -11.39 -10.41 -15.33
CA LEU A 152 -10.80 -9.54 -14.31
C LEU A 152 -10.43 -10.34 -13.05
N LEU A 153 -11.25 -11.33 -12.67
CA LEU A 153 -10.95 -12.24 -11.56
C LEU A 153 -9.73 -13.13 -11.86
N ALA A 154 -9.39 -13.36 -13.13
CA ALA A 154 -8.21 -14.12 -13.51
C ALA A 154 -6.90 -13.31 -13.34
N GLN A 155 -6.98 -11.98 -13.24
CA GLN A 155 -5.81 -11.13 -13.00
C GLN A 155 -5.39 -11.07 -11.53
N VAL A 156 -6.17 -11.67 -10.63
CA VAL A 156 -5.95 -11.60 -9.19
C VAL A 156 -5.68 -12.98 -8.64
N ASP A 157 -4.55 -13.08 -7.94
CA ASP A 157 -4.17 -14.26 -7.19
C ASP A 157 -5.28 -14.66 -6.22
N ALA A 158 -5.37 -15.94 -5.86
CA ALA A 158 -6.45 -16.45 -5.01
C ALA A 158 -6.61 -15.69 -3.68
N HIS A 159 -5.51 -15.13 -3.16
CA HIS A 159 -5.46 -14.38 -1.90
C HIS A 159 -5.17 -12.89 -2.10
N GLY A 160 -5.21 -12.40 -3.34
CA GLY A 160 -5.07 -10.98 -3.65
C GLY A 160 -6.36 -10.20 -3.38
N LEU A 161 -6.25 -8.87 -3.44
CA LEU A 161 -7.37 -7.95 -3.28
C LEU A 161 -7.53 -7.08 -4.51
N ILE A 162 -8.77 -6.69 -4.79
CA ILE A 162 -9.11 -5.66 -5.75
C ILE A 162 -9.65 -4.48 -4.97
N VAL A 163 -9.03 -3.33 -5.14
CA VAL A 163 -9.54 -2.07 -4.60
C VAL A 163 -10.19 -1.29 -5.73
N ILE A 164 -11.44 -0.90 -5.54
CA ILE A 164 -12.22 -0.07 -6.47
C ILE A 164 -12.61 1.20 -5.74
N ASP A 165 -12.14 2.35 -6.21
CA ASP A 165 -12.39 3.66 -5.59
C ASP A 165 -12.14 3.61 -4.07
N GLY A 166 -11.03 2.97 -3.68
CA GLY A 166 -10.58 2.81 -2.29
C GLY A 166 -11.37 1.80 -1.43
N LYS A 167 -12.36 1.09 -1.98
CA LYS A 167 -13.00 -0.05 -1.29
C LYS A 167 -12.33 -1.35 -1.70
N GLY A 168 -11.83 -2.11 -0.72
CA GLY A 168 -11.21 -3.42 -0.94
C GLY A 168 -12.22 -4.55 -1.06
N PHE A 169 -11.98 -5.46 -2.01
CA PHE A 169 -12.75 -6.67 -2.25
C PHE A 169 -11.80 -7.86 -2.40
N SER A 170 -12.08 -8.93 -1.66
CA SER A 170 -11.55 -10.24 -2.03
C SER A 170 -12.22 -10.75 -3.32
N LYS A 171 -11.59 -11.72 -3.97
CA LYS A 171 -12.07 -12.30 -5.23
C LYS A 171 -13.54 -12.78 -5.18
N SER A 172 -13.98 -13.32 -4.04
CA SER A 172 -15.35 -13.81 -3.83
C SER A 172 -16.36 -12.71 -3.48
N GLN A 173 -15.89 -11.54 -3.05
CA GLN A 173 -16.71 -10.41 -2.60
C GLN A 173 -16.86 -9.32 -3.67
N LEU A 174 -16.15 -9.45 -4.80
CA LEU A 174 -16.22 -8.47 -5.87
C LEU A 174 -17.67 -8.33 -6.38
N PRO A 175 -18.19 -7.10 -6.52
CA PRO A 175 -19.52 -6.89 -7.08
C PRO A 175 -19.61 -7.50 -8.48
N SER A 176 -20.67 -8.28 -8.72
CA SER A 176 -20.89 -8.91 -10.03
C SER A 176 -21.24 -7.89 -11.12
N ARG A 177 -21.68 -6.70 -10.73
CA ARG A 177 -22.03 -5.60 -11.61
C ARG A 177 -21.58 -4.27 -11.01
N LEU A 178 -21.22 -3.33 -11.87
CA LEU A 178 -20.82 -1.96 -11.52
C LEU A 178 -21.51 -0.98 -12.45
N VAL A 179 -21.74 0.26 -12.02
CA VAL A 179 -22.21 1.31 -12.92
C VAL A 179 -21.20 1.52 -14.05
N SER A 180 -21.68 1.74 -15.27
CA SER A 180 -20.79 2.03 -16.39
C SER A 180 -19.97 3.31 -16.14
N GLY A 181 -18.65 3.23 -16.31
CA GLY A 181 -17.74 4.36 -16.20
C GLY A 181 -16.31 3.94 -15.87
N SER A 182 -15.45 4.94 -15.71
CA SER A 182 -14.09 4.72 -15.19
C SER A 182 -14.13 4.40 -13.70
N TYR A 183 -13.07 3.85 -13.14
CA TYR A 183 -12.83 3.69 -11.70
C TYR A 183 -11.33 3.78 -11.46
N GLN A 184 -10.94 4.10 -10.22
CA GLN A 184 -9.58 3.87 -9.76
C GLN A 184 -9.48 2.43 -9.25
N TRP A 185 -8.73 1.62 -9.98
CA TRP A 185 -8.46 0.23 -9.67
C TRP A 185 -7.07 0.09 -9.06
N ARG A 186 -6.96 -0.78 -8.05
CA ARG A 186 -5.67 -1.25 -7.55
C ARG A 186 -5.75 -2.75 -7.31
N ILE A 187 -4.87 -3.51 -7.94
CA ILE A 187 -4.73 -4.95 -7.74
C ILE A 187 -3.59 -5.14 -6.75
N ILE A 188 -3.90 -5.77 -5.62
CA ILE A 188 -2.98 -6.06 -4.52
C ILE A 188 -2.66 -7.55 -4.53
N SER A 189 -1.39 -7.89 -4.40
CA SER A 189 -0.92 -9.27 -4.28
C SER A 189 0.18 -9.36 -3.22
N ASP A 190 0.20 -10.48 -2.48
CA ASP A 190 1.31 -10.81 -1.58
C ASP A 190 2.62 -11.06 -2.35
N ARG A 191 2.52 -11.38 -3.65
CA ARG A 191 3.64 -11.78 -4.52
C ARG A 191 4.09 -10.69 -5.50
N TYR A 192 3.13 -9.92 -6.01
CA TYR A 192 3.36 -8.98 -7.10
C TYR A 192 3.10 -7.54 -6.68
N GLU A 193 3.91 -6.62 -7.23
CA GLU A 193 3.78 -5.18 -7.08
C GLU A 193 2.35 -4.71 -7.36
N ASP A 194 1.94 -3.73 -6.56
CA ASP A 194 0.64 -3.10 -6.69
C ASP A 194 0.44 -2.50 -8.08
N ARG A 195 -0.59 -2.98 -8.77
CA ARG A 195 -0.95 -2.44 -10.08
C ARG A 195 -2.11 -1.47 -9.95
N ARG A 196 -1.84 -0.20 -10.26
CA ARG A 196 -2.88 0.84 -10.34
C ARG A 196 -3.34 1.02 -11.79
N PHE A 197 -4.63 1.22 -11.98
CA PHE A 197 -5.23 1.46 -13.28
C PHE A 197 -6.42 2.42 -13.16
N ILE A 198 -6.53 3.36 -14.09
CA ILE A 198 -7.67 4.27 -14.18
C ILE A 198 -8.38 3.99 -15.50
N GLY A 199 -9.66 3.61 -15.42
CA GLY A 199 -10.45 3.29 -16.61
C GLY A 199 -11.63 2.38 -16.28
N SER A 200 -12.31 1.85 -17.31
CA SER A 200 -13.47 0.99 -17.09
C SER A 200 -13.06 -0.44 -16.70
N ALA A 201 -14.00 -1.21 -16.14
CA ALA A 201 -13.79 -2.63 -15.86
C ALA A 201 -13.42 -3.44 -17.11
N LYS A 202 -13.96 -3.05 -18.28
CA LYS A 202 -13.66 -3.67 -19.57
C LYS A 202 -12.21 -3.39 -20.00
N ASP A 203 -11.77 -2.13 -19.87
CA ASP A 203 -10.42 -1.74 -20.26
C ASP A 203 -9.38 -2.48 -19.41
N LEU A 204 -9.58 -2.51 -18.08
CA LEU A 204 -8.74 -3.26 -17.17
C LEU A 204 -8.68 -4.75 -17.54
N ALA A 205 -9.84 -5.35 -17.84
CA ALA A 205 -9.94 -6.76 -18.21
C ALA A 205 -9.16 -7.11 -19.49
N THR A 206 -8.97 -6.15 -20.40
CA THR A 206 -8.21 -6.35 -21.65
C THR A 206 -6.72 -6.06 -21.53
N GLN A 207 -6.29 -5.36 -20.48
CA GLN A 207 -4.93 -4.89 -20.36
C GLN A 207 -3.99 -6.02 -19.90
N LYS A 208 -3.17 -6.51 -20.83
CA LYS A 208 -2.14 -7.54 -20.60
C LYS A 208 -0.83 -6.90 -20.13
N VAL A 209 -0.77 -6.46 -18.88
CA VAL A 209 0.51 -6.11 -18.25
C VAL A 209 0.95 -7.31 -17.40
N PRO A 210 2.12 -7.91 -17.67
CA PRO A 210 2.61 -9.01 -16.86
C PRO A 210 2.86 -8.52 -15.42
N PRO A 211 2.45 -9.28 -14.40
CA PRO A 211 2.67 -8.88 -13.01
C PRO A 211 4.17 -8.88 -12.68
N GLN A 212 4.63 -7.81 -12.04
CA GLN A 212 6.02 -7.67 -11.58
C GLN A 212 6.13 -8.17 -10.14
N PRO A 213 7.06 -9.06 -9.79
CA PRO A 213 7.18 -9.56 -8.42
C PRO A 213 7.81 -8.52 -7.49
N TRP A 214 7.34 -8.45 -6.24
CA TRP A 214 7.95 -7.61 -5.19
C TRP A 214 9.41 -7.95 -4.91
N VAL A 215 9.78 -9.20 -5.17
CA VAL A 215 11.10 -9.77 -4.89
C VAL A 215 11.55 -10.57 -6.09
N SER A 216 12.81 -10.41 -6.47
CA SER A 216 13.49 -11.22 -7.49
C SER A 216 14.63 -12.02 -6.87
N GLY A 217 15.02 -13.12 -7.52
CA GLY A 217 16.08 -14.02 -7.03
C GLY A 217 15.55 -15.13 -6.13
N ASP A 218 16.47 -15.72 -5.35
CA ASP A 218 16.22 -16.85 -4.48
C ASP A 218 16.44 -16.51 -2.99
N CYS A 219 16.19 -17.47 -2.11
CA CYS A 219 16.37 -17.35 -0.67
C CYS A 219 17.73 -16.76 -0.22
N GLN A 220 18.80 -16.99 -0.98
CA GLN A 220 20.16 -16.56 -0.62
C GLN A 220 20.53 -15.23 -1.28
N ASN A 221 20.04 -14.99 -2.49
CA ASN A 221 20.44 -13.88 -3.37
C ASN A 221 19.21 -13.14 -3.89
N TYR A 222 18.34 -12.69 -2.98
CA TYR A 222 17.16 -11.93 -3.35
C TYR A 222 17.43 -10.43 -3.47
N ARG A 223 16.59 -9.78 -4.27
CA ARG A 223 16.49 -8.33 -4.35
C ARG A 223 15.03 -7.94 -4.19
N ALA A 224 14.79 -6.98 -3.30
CA ALA A 224 13.51 -6.35 -3.08
C ALA A 224 13.56 -4.95 -3.70
N PRO A 225 13.23 -4.78 -5.01
CA PRO A 225 13.14 -3.45 -5.59
C PRO A 225 12.15 -2.57 -4.82
N ASN A 226 12.56 -1.33 -4.57
CA ASN A 226 11.82 -0.19 -4.02
C ASN A 226 10.34 -0.41 -3.72
N PHE A 227 10.05 -0.86 -2.50
CA PHE A 227 8.81 -0.51 -1.81
C PHE A 227 9.15 0.47 -0.69
N ASP A 228 8.15 1.20 -0.17
CA ASP A 228 8.29 2.17 0.92
C ASP A 228 9.28 1.64 1.98
N PHE A 229 10.31 2.41 2.32
CA PHE A 229 11.35 2.00 3.26
C PHE A 229 10.77 1.58 4.62
N SER A 230 9.68 2.20 5.04
CA SER A 230 8.94 1.86 6.27
C SER A 230 8.34 0.47 6.19
N LEU A 231 7.78 0.12 5.01
CA LEU A 231 7.23 -1.20 4.73
C LEU A 231 8.36 -2.24 4.62
N GLN A 232 9.51 -1.88 4.02
CA GLN A 232 10.70 -2.73 3.95
C GLN A 232 11.22 -3.11 5.34
N LEU A 233 11.38 -2.13 6.23
CA LEU A 233 11.82 -2.33 7.61
C LEU A 233 10.92 -3.29 8.40
N GLN A 234 9.62 -3.28 8.09
CA GLN A 234 8.61 -4.07 8.79
C GLN A 234 8.24 -5.36 8.07
N SER A 235 8.99 -5.79 7.06
CA SER A 235 8.60 -6.92 6.22
C SER A 235 9.50 -8.15 6.36
N GLN A 236 8.93 -9.29 5.99
CA GLN A 236 9.60 -10.57 5.81
C GLN A 236 9.22 -11.14 4.44
N ILE A 237 10.13 -11.89 3.84
CA ILE A 237 9.94 -12.52 2.53
C ILE A 237 9.98 -14.03 2.72
N TYR A 238 8.88 -14.67 2.37
CA TYR A 238 8.73 -16.11 2.40
C TYR A 238 9.18 -16.72 1.07
N PHE A 239 10.17 -17.62 1.12
CA PHE A 239 10.55 -18.47 -0.01
C PHE A 239 10.05 -19.91 0.18
N SER A 240 10.11 -20.42 1.41
CA SER A 240 9.63 -21.75 1.83
C SER A 240 9.54 -21.81 3.36
N ASN A 241 8.97 -22.88 3.91
CA ASN A 241 8.90 -23.10 5.36
C ASN A 241 10.27 -23.08 6.07
N THR A 242 11.35 -23.40 5.36
CA THR A 242 12.72 -23.40 5.89
C THR A 242 13.50 -22.13 5.52
N CYS A 243 12.94 -21.24 4.69
CA CYS A 243 13.60 -20.00 4.32
C CYS A 243 12.65 -18.80 4.32
N ILE A 244 12.86 -17.96 5.33
CA ILE A 244 12.24 -16.66 5.49
C ILE A 244 13.35 -15.64 5.67
N GLN A 245 13.35 -14.60 4.84
CA GLN A 245 14.34 -13.53 4.87
C GLN A 245 13.71 -12.22 5.35
N PRO A 246 14.47 -11.27 5.92
CA PRO A 246 13.97 -9.92 6.17
C PRO A 246 13.62 -9.20 4.85
N GLY A 247 12.76 -8.19 4.90
CA GLY A 247 12.42 -7.38 3.72
C GLY A 247 13.60 -6.62 3.13
N ILE A 248 14.48 -6.11 4.00
CA ILE A 248 15.72 -5.46 3.61
C ILE A 248 16.75 -6.55 3.32
N PRO A 249 17.24 -6.67 2.07
CA PRO A 249 18.35 -7.55 1.75
C PRO A 249 19.50 -7.24 2.69
N LYS A 250 20.17 -8.27 3.21
CA LYS A 250 21.46 -8.05 3.88
C LYS A 250 22.34 -7.32 2.87
N GLU A 251 22.62 -6.05 3.12
CA GLU A 251 23.57 -5.33 2.27
C GLU A 251 24.82 -6.20 2.22
N LYS A 252 25.32 -6.44 1.00
CA LYS A 252 26.71 -6.79 0.79
C LYS A 252 27.50 -5.86 1.71
N THR A 253 28.20 -6.42 2.69
CA THR A 253 28.90 -5.63 3.70
C THR A 253 29.78 -4.58 3.01
N PHE A 254 30.18 -3.49 3.68
CA PHE A 254 31.15 -2.56 3.10
C PHE A 254 32.38 -3.29 2.51
N GLY A 255 32.77 -4.44 3.08
CA GLY A 255 33.79 -5.33 2.53
C GLY A 255 33.46 -5.94 1.15
N ASP A 256 32.21 -6.34 0.93
CA ASP A 256 31.74 -6.87 -0.36
C ASP A 256 31.62 -5.75 -1.42
N TRP A 257 31.14 -4.56 -1.01
CA TRP A 257 31.15 -3.38 -1.88
C TRP A 257 32.57 -2.93 -2.24
N ALA A 258 33.48 -2.88 -1.25
CA ALA A 258 34.89 -2.54 -1.44
C ALA A 258 35.63 -3.57 -2.30
N SER A 259 35.22 -4.85 -2.23
CA SER A 259 35.75 -5.89 -3.10
C SER A 259 35.32 -5.72 -4.56
N ASP A 260 34.05 -5.38 -4.79
CA ASP A 260 33.49 -5.13 -6.13
C ASP A 260 34.02 -3.81 -6.74
N HIS A 261 34.45 -2.85 -5.92
CA HIS A 261 34.93 -1.52 -6.35
C HIS A 261 36.42 -1.27 -6.07
N LYS A 262 37.24 -2.33 -5.97
CA LYS A 262 38.69 -2.25 -5.68
C LYS A 262 39.45 -1.22 -6.54
N ALA A 263 39.10 -1.10 -7.83
CA ALA A 263 39.75 -0.17 -8.74
C ALA A 263 39.51 1.31 -8.35
N VAL A 264 38.33 1.65 -7.85
CA VAL A 264 37.97 3.01 -7.44
C VAL A 264 38.64 3.38 -6.11
N LEU A 265 38.66 2.46 -5.15
CA LEU A 265 39.36 2.65 -3.86
C LEU A 265 40.87 2.82 -4.04
N TRP A 266 41.49 2.12 -4.99
CA TRP A 266 42.91 2.32 -5.34
C TRP A 266 43.19 3.74 -5.87
N VAL A 267 42.34 4.25 -6.76
CA VAL A 267 42.51 5.60 -7.33
C VAL A 267 42.33 6.67 -6.26
N VAL A 268 41.30 6.55 -5.41
CA VAL A 268 41.07 7.50 -4.30
C VAL A 268 42.19 7.43 -3.26
N GLY A 269 42.69 6.24 -2.94
CA GLY A 269 43.82 6.04 -2.02
C GLY A 269 45.10 6.72 -2.50
N VAL A 270 45.47 6.54 -3.78
CA VAL A 270 46.67 7.15 -4.37
C VAL A 270 46.57 8.69 -4.38
N VAL A 271 45.40 9.23 -4.73
CA VAL A 271 45.15 10.69 -4.73
C VAL A 271 45.22 11.27 -3.31
N ALA A 272 44.63 10.58 -2.31
CA ALA A 272 44.68 11.03 -0.92
C ALA A 272 46.10 11.01 -0.34
N THR A 273 46.91 9.98 -0.62
CA THR A 273 48.32 9.95 -0.21
C THR A 273 49.17 10.99 -0.93
N GLY A 274 48.88 11.30 -2.19
CA GLY A 274 49.56 12.36 -2.94
C GLY A 274 49.29 13.76 -2.36
N ILE A 275 48.04 14.02 -1.95
CA ILE A 275 47.65 15.29 -1.32
C ILE A 275 48.24 15.41 0.10
N ALA A 276 48.25 14.33 0.89
CA ALA A 276 48.85 14.31 2.22
C ALA A 276 50.38 14.52 2.20
N ALA A 277 51.08 13.92 1.22
CA ALA A 277 52.51 14.13 1.03
C ALA A 277 52.85 15.58 0.60
N ALA A 278 51.98 16.21 -0.20
CA ALA A 278 52.14 17.61 -0.59
C ALA A 278 51.92 18.58 0.59
N GLN A 279 51.04 18.26 1.54
CA GLN A 279 50.77 19.11 2.71
C GLN A 279 51.78 18.97 3.87
N LEU A 280 52.56 17.90 3.91
CA LEU A 280 53.58 17.68 4.95
C LEU A 280 54.97 18.22 4.59
N LYS A 281 55.19 18.65 3.35
CA LYS A 281 56.52 19.10 2.88
C LYS A 281 56.99 20.42 3.52
N ASP A 282 56.07 21.24 4.05
CA ASP A 282 56.37 22.59 4.54
C ASP A 282 56.08 22.82 6.04
N LYS A 283 55.89 21.77 6.86
CA LYS A 283 55.64 21.94 8.30
C LYS A 283 56.54 21.08 9.17
N THR A 284 57.52 21.74 9.80
CA THR A 284 58.35 21.17 10.86
C THR A 284 57.47 20.88 12.09
N LEU A 285 57.21 19.61 12.35
CA LEU A 285 56.49 19.16 13.55
C LEU A 285 57.43 19.25 14.76
N VAL A 286 57.23 20.29 15.59
CA VAL A 286 57.82 20.36 16.94
C VAL A 286 56.90 19.60 17.89
N ILE A 287 57.37 18.47 18.40
CA ILE A 287 56.68 17.70 19.45
C ILE A 287 57.18 18.21 20.80
N THR A 288 56.37 19.02 21.50
CA THR A 288 56.59 19.31 22.92
C THR A 288 55.87 18.28 23.78
N LYS A 289 56.61 17.71 24.74
CA LYS A 289 56.17 16.67 25.66
C LYS A 289 55.50 17.29 26.90
N PRO A 290 54.43 16.65 27.40
CA PRO A 290 54.28 16.42 28.84
C PRO A 290 54.70 14.99 29.18
#